data_AF-A0A842TCE8-F1
#
_entry.id   AF-A0A842TCE8-F1
#
_cell.length_a   1.000
_cell.length_b   1.000
_cell.length_c   1.000
_cell.angle_alpha   90.00
_cell.angle_beta   90.00
_cell.angle_gamma   90.00
#
_symmetry.space_group_name_H-M   'P 1'
#
loop_
_entity.id
_entity.type
_entity.pdbx_description
1 polymer ?
#
loop_
_entity_poly.entity_id
_entity_poly.type
_entity_poly.pdbx_seq_one_letter_code
_entity_poly.pdbx_strand_id
1 'polypeptide(L)'
;MDQDINFESIEYDWEYLPRDVDNVVLFLHTKTVDSIEYEYEGADYWQSPEESYYLGAGDCEDMCIYFAYLYYMLTGDDSVQLVLWKTTNLFMLHMTVYFPGWDRYVFLSGNETEIENKYGFWDIFRRKE
;
A
#
# COMPACT_ATOMS: atom_id res chain seq x y z
N MET A 1 -10.60 -25.43 15.15
CA MET A 1 -11.03 -26.14 13.93
C MET A 1 -10.22 -25.46 12.86
N ASP A 2 -9.02 -25.96 12.64
CA ASP A 2 -8.01 -25.30 11.82
C ASP A 2 -8.43 -25.53 10.38
N GLN A 3 -8.93 -24.47 9.73
CA GLN A 3 -9.16 -24.49 8.30
C GLN A 3 -7.81 -24.24 7.66
N ASP A 4 -7.22 -25.31 7.11
CA ASP A 4 -6.08 -25.20 6.20
C ASP A 4 -6.52 -24.34 5.02
N ILE A 5 -6.12 -23.07 5.04
CA ILE A 5 -6.29 -22.16 3.91
C ILE A 5 -5.33 -22.64 2.83
N ASN A 6 -5.87 -23.27 1.78
CA ASN A 6 -5.13 -23.62 0.59
C ASN A 6 -4.92 -22.33 -0.21
N PHE A 7 -3.69 -21.80 -0.16
CA PHE A 7 -3.28 -20.62 -0.93
C PHE A 7 -3.07 -21.02 -2.39
N GLU A 8 -4.03 -20.73 -3.26
CA GLU A 8 -3.81 -20.74 -4.70
C GLU A 8 -2.99 -19.50 -5.07
N SER A 9 -1.88 -19.69 -5.79
CA SER A 9 -0.98 -18.62 -6.21
C SER A 9 -1.74 -17.60 -7.06
N ILE A 10 -1.72 -16.33 -6.64
CA ILE A 10 -2.24 -15.22 -7.45
C ILE A 10 -1.27 -15.01 -8.62
N GLU A 11 -1.64 -15.49 -9.82
CA GLU A 11 -0.88 -15.24 -11.05
C GLU A 11 -1.22 -13.84 -11.59
N TYR A 12 -0.32 -12.88 -11.41
CA TYR A 12 -0.37 -11.62 -12.12
C TYR A 12 0.38 -11.74 -13.45
N ASP A 13 -0.18 -11.17 -14.53
CA ASP A 13 0.51 -11.03 -15.82
C ASP A 13 1.56 -9.92 -15.73
N TRP A 14 2.81 -10.33 -15.46
CA TRP A 14 3.95 -9.43 -15.19
C TRP A 14 4.66 -8.94 -16.46
N GLU A 15 4.16 -9.23 -17.67
CA GLU A 15 4.90 -8.95 -18.92
C GLU A 15 5.06 -7.45 -19.26
N TYR A 16 4.38 -6.55 -18.55
CA TYR A 16 4.52 -5.09 -18.69
C TYR A 16 5.06 -4.44 -17.42
N LEU A 17 6.31 -4.74 -17.11
CA LEU A 17 7.03 -4.15 -15.99
C LEU A 17 7.57 -2.75 -16.34
N PRO A 18 7.10 -1.67 -15.68
CA PRO A 18 7.67 -0.36 -15.90
C PRO A 18 9.10 -0.27 -15.37
N ARG A 19 9.98 0.47 -16.06
CA ARG A 19 11.41 0.58 -15.69
C ARG A 19 11.76 1.78 -14.82
N ASP A 20 10.82 2.68 -14.57
CA ASP A 20 10.99 3.81 -13.66
C ASP A 20 10.16 3.62 -12.39
N VAL A 21 10.66 4.20 -11.28
CA VAL A 21 10.05 4.14 -9.96
C VAL A 21 8.60 4.60 -9.97
N ASP A 22 8.32 5.69 -10.68
CA ASP A 22 7.01 6.33 -10.66
C ASP A 22 5.96 5.41 -11.28
N ASN A 23 6.28 4.72 -12.36
CA ASN A 23 5.37 3.76 -12.98
C ASN A 23 5.24 2.45 -12.20
N VAL A 24 6.31 1.97 -11.55
CA VAL A 24 6.21 0.81 -10.64
C VAL A 24 5.27 1.14 -9.47
N VAL A 25 5.48 2.28 -8.82
CA VAL A 25 4.62 2.74 -7.73
C VAL A 25 3.19 2.94 -8.20
N LEU A 26 2.97 3.55 -9.38
CA LEU A 26 1.63 3.75 -9.93
C LEU A 26 0.92 2.42 -10.22
N PHE A 27 1.64 1.44 -10.80
CA PHE A 27 1.11 0.11 -11.05
C PHE A 27 0.69 -0.56 -9.74
N LEU A 28 1.59 -0.58 -8.75
CA LEU A 28 1.33 -1.19 -7.44
C LEU A 28 0.18 -0.51 -6.72
N HIS A 29 0.12 0.82 -6.74
CA HIS A 29 -0.98 1.57 -6.14
C HIS A 29 -2.30 1.19 -6.78
N THR A 30 -2.36 1.18 -8.12
CA THR A 30 -3.57 0.80 -8.87
C THR A 30 -4.02 -0.59 -8.44
N LYS A 31 -3.11 -1.56 -8.34
CA LYS A 31 -3.42 -2.91 -7.86
C LYS A 31 -3.91 -2.93 -6.42
N THR A 32 -3.30 -2.14 -5.52
CA THR A 32 -3.74 -2.04 -4.13
C THR A 32 -5.14 -1.47 -4.01
N VAL A 33 -5.43 -0.33 -4.64
CA VAL A 33 -6.74 0.34 -4.53
C VAL A 33 -7.85 -0.36 -5.33
N ASP A 34 -7.51 -1.09 -6.39
CA ASP A 34 -8.46 -1.94 -7.10
C ASP A 34 -8.84 -3.19 -6.27
N SER A 35 -7.97 -3.62 -5.36
CA SER A 35 -8.16 -4.84 -4.57
C SER A 35 -8.67 -4.58 -3.15
N ILE A 36 -8.37 -3.43 -2.56
CA ILE A 36 -8.61 -3.11 -1.15
C ILE A 36 -9.29 -1.75 -1.05
N GLU A 37 -10.52 -1.73 -0.54
CA GLU A 37 -11.20 -0.51 -0.12
C GLU A 37 -10.65 -0.05 1.23
N TYR A 38 -10.42 1.26 1.38
CA TYR A 38 -9.97 1.80 2.66
C TYR A 38 -11.14 1.82 3.64
N GLU A 39 -11.05 1.02 4.69
CA GLU A 39 -12.02 1.01 5.78
C GLU A 39 -11.30 1.36 7.08
N TYR A 40 -11.73 2.44 7.73
CA TYR A 40 -11.18 2.80 9.03
C TYR A 40 -11.77 1.89 10.10
N GLU A 41 -11.04 0.86 10.52
CA GLU A 41 -11.47 0.00 11.62
C GLU A 41 -11.23 0.66 12.98
N GLY A 42 -12.15 0.42 13.92
CA GLY A 42 -12.03 0.89 15.31
C GLY A 42 -11.12 0.02 16.18
N ALA A 43 -10.60 -1.08 15.65
CA ALA A 43 -9.71 -2.03 16.33
C ALA A 43 -8.39 -2.14 15.55
N ASP A 44 -7.27 -2.06 16.27
CA ASP A 44 -5.90 -2.09 15.75
C ASP A 44 -5.49 -3.55 15.48
N TYR A 45 -5.95 -4.11 14.36
CA TYR A 45 -5.57 -5.44 13.87
C TYR A 45 -4.85 -5.28 12.53
N TRP A 46 -3.61 -5.76 12.45
CA TRP A 46 -2.82 -5.68 11.23
C TRP A 46 -3.02 -6.95 10.40
N GLN A 47 -3.61 -6.78 9.23
CA GLN A 47 -3.94 -7.87 8.31
C GLN A 47 -2.70 -8.37 7.56
N SER A 48 -2.69 -9.65 7.20
CA SER A 48 -1.76 -10.20 6.21
C SER A 48 -2.14 -9.73 4.79
N PRO A 49 -1.21 -9.76 3.81
CA PRO A 49 -1.55 -9.42 2.43
C PRO A 49 -2.70 -10.25 1.85
N GLU A 50 -2.76 -11.54 2.20
CA GLU A 50 -3.83 -12.44 1.78
C GLU A 50 -5.16 -12.07 2.45
N GLU A 51 -5.15 -11.75 3.74
CA GLU A 51 -6.34 -11.29 4.46
C GLU A 51 -6.91 -10.03 3.81
N SER A 52 -6.08 -9.02 3.55
CA SER A 52 -6.53 -7.78 2.90
C SER A 52 -7.09 -8.04 1.49
N TYR A 53 -6.47 -8.93 0.71
CA TYR A 53 -6.99 -9.33 -0.60
C TYR A 53 -8.34 -10.06 -0.52
N TYR A 54 -8.49 -11.00 0.42
CA TYR A 54 -9.73 -11.77 0.56
C TYR A 54 -10.88 -10.96 1.14
N LEU A 55 -10.59 -10.08 2.10
CA LEU A 55 -11.58 -9.18 2.68
C LEU A 55 -11.95 -8.06 1.70
N GLY A 56 -11.02 -7.68 0.84
CA GLY A 56 -11.17 -6.54 -0.07
C GLY A 56 -11.23 -5.20 0.66
N ALA A 57 -10.78 -5.17 1.91
CA ALA A 57 -10.86 -4.01 2.80
C ALA A 57 -9.72 -4.02 3.81
N GLY A 58 -9.27 -2.84 4.21
CA GLY A 58 -8.24 -2.63 5.24
C GLY A 58 -7.96 -1.15 5.46
N ASP A 59 -7.23 -0.80 6.50
CA ASP A 59 -6.86 0.58 6.80
C ASP A 59 -5.44 0.93 6.30
N CYS A 60 -4.80 1.95 6.88
CA CYS A 60 -3.56 2.48 6.33
C CYS A 60 -2.37 1.52 6.46
N GLU A 61 -2.29 0.72 7.53
CA GLU A 61 -1.27 -0.28 7.71
C GLU A 61 -1.48 -1.47 6.77
N ASP A 62 -2.72 -1.94 6.63
CA ASP A 62 -3.08 -3.09 5.81
C ASP A 62 -2.74 -2.82 4.34
N MET A 63 -3.13 -1.63 3.85
CA MET A 63 -2.79 -1.20 2.49
C MET A 63 -1.27 -1.10 2.29
N CYS A 64 -0.52 -0.60 3.28
CA CYS A 64 0.93 -0.50 3.19
C CYS A 64 1.60 -1.89 3.18
N ILE A 65 1.12 -2.82 3.99
CA ILE A 65 1.58 -4.21 4.04
C ILE A 65 1.31 -4.90 2.70
N TYR A 66 0.09 -4.77 2.17
CA TYR A 66 -0.27 -5.35 0.87
C TYR A 66 0.55 -4.76 -0.28
N PHE A 67 0.72 -3.44 -0.30
CA PHE A 67 1.53 -2.76 -1.31
C PHE A 67 3.00 -3.20 -1.27
N ALA A 68 3.59 -3.30 -0.08
CA ALA A 68 4.96 -3.81 0.10
C ALA A 68 5.09 -5.28 -0.36
N TYR A 69 4.07 -6.10 -0.09
CA TYR A 69 4.01 -7.48 -0.60
C TYR A 69 3.98 -7.52 -2.13
N LEU A 70 3.13 -6.72 -2.78
CA LEU A 70 3.09 -6.65 -4.24
C LEU A 70 4.43 -6.18 -4.83
N TYR A 71 5.10 -5.22 -4.19
CA TYR A 71 6.43 -4.77 -4.60
C TYR A 71 7.45 -5.91 -4.55
N TYR A 72 7.48 -6.66 -3.44
CA TYR A 72 8.36 -7.82 -3.29
C TYR A 72 8.05 -8.90 -4.33
N MET A 73 6.78 -9.22 -4.55
CA MET A 73 6.38 -10.22 -5.57
C MET A 73 6.79 -9.79 -6.98
N LEU A 74 6.77 -8.48 -7.25
CA LEU A 74 7.10 -7.92 -8.55
C LEU A 74 8.60 -7.86 -8.83
N THR A 75 9.39 -7.52 -7.81
CA THR A 75 10.79 -7.12 -7.99
C THR A 75 11.79 -8.08 -7.34
N GLY A 76 11.34 -8.90 -6.38
CA GLY A 76 12.18 -9.66 -5.48
C GLY A 76 12.95 -8.79 -4.46
N ASP A 77 12.64 -7.50 -4.36
CA ASP A 77 13.29 -6.54 -3.46
C ASP A 77 12.48 -6.41 -2.16
N ASP A 78 13.11 -6.73 -1.03
CA ASP A 78 12.55 -6.67 0.33
C ASP A 78 13.05 -5.46 1.14
N SER A 79 13.69 -4.48 0.49
CA SER A 79 14.33 -3.34 1.15
C SER A 79 13.37 -2.23 1.58
N VAL A 80 12.10 -2.28 1.16
CA VAL A 80 11.09 -1.29 1.53
C VAL A 80 10.82 -1.29 3.04
N GLN A 81 10.45 -0.13 3.58
CA GLN A 81 10.22 0.05 5.01
C GLN A 81 8.83 0.60 5.25
N LEU A 82 8.11 0.03 6.21
CA LEU A 82 6.87 0.60 6.72
C LEU A 82 7.20 1.68 7.75
N VAL A 83 6.65 2.88 7.57
CA VAL A 83 6.96 4.05 8.40
C VAL A 83 5.69 4.64 8.98
N LEU A 84 5.62 4.64 10.31
CA LEU A 84 4.52 5.23 11.07
C LEU A 84 4.76 6.72 11.30
N TRP A 85 3.79 7.54 10.93
CA TRP A 85 3.81 8.98 11.11
C TRP A 85 2.77 9.43 12.13
N LYS A 86 3.13 10.46 12.90
CA LYS A 86 2.15 11.30 13.57
C LYS A 86 1.76 12.42 12.62
N THR A 87 0.61 12.30 11.98
CA THR A 87 0.15 13.32 11.02
C THR A 87 -0.52 14.48 11.77
N THR A 88 -0.11 15.71 11.46
CA THR A 88 -0.70 16.91 12.08
C THR A 88 -1.95 17.38 11.38
N ASN A 89 -2.10 17.07 10.08
CA ASN A 89 -3.23 17.51 9.27
C ASN A 89 -4.44 16.59 9.40
N LEU A 90 -4.22 15.27 9.55
CA LEU A 90 -5.30 14.30 9.78
C LEU A 90 -5.56 14.08 11.29
N PHE A 91 -4.72 14.66 12.15
CA PHE A 91 -4.77 14.50 13.61
C PHE A 91 -4.78 13.03 14.08
N MET A 92 -4.19 12.13 13.29
CA MET A 92 -4.13 10.69 13.55
C MET A 92 -2.75 10.11 13.24
N LEU A 93 -2.49 8.89 13.69
CA LEU A 93 -1.38 8.10 13.20
C LEU A 93 -1.69 7.62 11.77
N HIS A 94 -0.67 7.53 10.91
CA HIS A 94 -0.83 7.02 9.56
C HIS A 94 0.47 6.36 9.07
N MET A 95 0.37 5.34 8.23
CA MET A 95 1.52 4.58 7.73
C MET A 95 1.85 4.91 6.27
N THR A 96 3.13 4.79 5.91
CA THR A 96 3.60 4.92 4.52
C THR A 96 4.63 3.86 4.20
N VAL A 97 4.87 3.60 2.91
CA VAL A 97 5.97 2.74 2.44
C VAL A 97 7.15 3.60 1.97
N TYR A 98 8.33 3.40 2.54
CA TYR A 98 9.59 4.04 2.13
C TYR A 98 10.42 3.11 1.25
N PHE A 99 10.96 3.66 0.17
CA PHE A 99 11.82 2.99 -0.80
C PHE A 99 13.26 3.52 -0.68
N PRO A 100 14.17 2.82 0.04
CA PRO A 100 15.53 3.33 0.27
C PRO A 100 16.34 3.51 -1.02
N GLY A 101 16.16 2.61 -2.00
CA GLY A 101 16.84 2.71 -3.29
C GLY A 101 16.46 3.95 -4.11
N TRP A 102 15.32 4.56 -3.79
CA TRP A 102 14.77 5.72 -4.51
C TRP A 102 14.63 6.98 -3.64
N ASP A 103 14.88 6.87 -2.33
CA ASP A 103 14.65 7.91 -1.32
C ASP A 103 13.23 8.50 -1.43
N ARG A 104 12.22 7.63 -1.53
CA ARG A 104 10.81 8.03 -1.72
C ARG A 104 9.89 7.40 -0.68
N TYR A 105 8.90 8.16 -0.24
CA TYR A 105 7.76 7.66 0.53
C TYR A 105 6.52 7.55 -0.36
N VAL A 106 5.69 6.54 -0.13
CA VAL A 106 4.38 6.38 -0.76
C VAL A 106 3.33 6.39 0.34
N PHE A 107 2.40 7.35 0.22
CA PHE A 107 1.26 7.52 1.11
C PHE A 107 0.04 6.85 0.46
N LEU A 108 -0.64 5.96 1.18
CA LEU A 108 -1.79 5.22 0.67
C LEU A 108 -3.03 5.62 1.48
N SER A 109 -4.06 6.14 0.80
CA SER A 109 -5.33 6.50 1.40
C SER A 109 -6.50 6.10 0.52
N GLY A 110 -7.66 5.86 1.13
CA GLY A 110 -8.90 5.54 0.45
C GLY A 110 -9.35 6.55 -0.60
N ASN A 111 -10.16 6.05 -1.54
CA ASN A 111 -10.69 6.81 -2.67
C ASN A 111 -11.52 8.03 -2.22
N GLU A 112 -11.09 9.21 -2.65
CA GLU A 112 -11.71 10.50 -2.37
C GLU A 112 -12.83 10.80 -3.39
N THR A 113 -14.07 10.41 -3.12
CA THR A 113 -15.23 11.00 -3.82
C THR A 113 -15.80 12.24 -3.13
N GLU A 114 -15.22 12.69 -2.01
CA GLU A 114 -15.59 13.96 -1.35
C GLU A 114 -14.40 14.89 -0.99
N ILE A 115 -13.15 14.49 -1.22
CA ILE A 115 -11.97 15.38 -1.16
C ILE A 115 -11.57 15.76 -2.59
N GLU A 116 -12.55 16.18 -3.37
CA GLU A 116 -12.34 16.54 -4.77
C GLU A 116 -11.36 17.73 -4.91
N ASN A 117 -10.28 17.49 -5.66
CA ASN A 117 -9.66 18.46 -6.57
C ASN A 117 -8.89 19.66 -5.96
N LYS A 118 -8.29 19.50 -4.77
CA LYS A 118 -7.24 20.45 -4.33
C LYS A 118 -5.93 19.84 -3.81
N TYR A 119 -5.94 18.58 -3.38
CA TYR A 119 -4.79 17.90 -2.80
C TYR A 119 -4.87 16.38 -3.04
N GLY A 120 -4.98 15.92 -4.28
CA GLY A 120 -4.89 14.47 -4.53
C GLY A 120 -3.59 13.94 -3.94
N PHE A 121 -3.67 13.23 -2.80
CA PHE A 121 -2.53 12.96 -1.92
C PHE A 121 -1.68 11.80 -2.45
N TRP A 122 -1.08 12.05 -3.62
CA TRP A 122 0.09 11.38 -4.13
C TRP A 122 1.30 12.21 -3.74
N ASP A 123 1.71 12.18 -2.49
CA ASP A 123 2.97 12.81 -2.18
C ASP A 123 4.07 11.76 -2.10
N ILE A 124 4.72 11.58 -3.25
CA ILE A 124 6.06 10.98 -3.31
C ILE A 124 7.05 11.99 -2.70
N PHE A 125 7.12 12.02 -1.38
CA PHE A 125 8.05 12.89 -0.68
C PHE A 125 9.47 12.33 -0.77
N ARG A 126 10.44 13.22 -0.95
CA ARG A 126 11.86 12.94 -0.66
C ARG A 126 12.17 13.31 0.77
N ARG A 127 13.15 12.64 1.37
CA ARG A 127 13.70 13.09 2.63
C ARG A 127 14.33 14.47 2.42
N LYS A 128 14.02 15.44 3.28
CA LYS A 128 14.75 16.72 3.29
C LYS A 128 16.16 16.48 3.81
N GLU A 129 17.17 16.90 3.04
CA GLU A 129 18.58 16.98 3.44
C GLU A 129 18.78 17.91 4.64
#